data_AF-N6YGV0-F1
#
_entry.id   AF-N6YGV0-F1
#
_cell.length_a   1.000
_cell.length_b   1.000
_cell.length_c   1.000
_cell.angle_alpha   90.00
_cell.angle_beta   90.00
_cell.angle_gamma   90.00
#
_symmetry.space_group_name_H-M   'P 1'
#
loop_
_entity.id
_entity.type
_entity.pdbx_description
1 polymer ?
#
loop_
_entity_poly.entity_id
_entity_poly.type
_entity_poly.pdbx_seq_one_letter_code
_entity_poly.pdbx_strand_id
1 'polypeptide(L)'
;MLQCCINAEQVLHEMPDHSHSAFVPVSARDLIAAHGGRITRTRVAVIEALQTGQHPLSHDEIGAALNAAGIAHDRVTLYRALDWLVEQGIAQRIAGGERAWRFELQSGGDHRHAHFHCDRCGQILCLEDVPATAAPVLPAGFELARSELVLHGACADCGRQNDQTGK
;
A
#
# COMPACT_ATOMS: atom_id res chain seq x y z
N MET A 1 -7.02 20.66 -43.38
CA MET A 1 -7.61 19.41 -43.93
C MET A 1 -6.78 18.27 -43.38
N LEU A 2 -7.20 17.45 -42.42
CA LEU A 2 -8.52 16.93 -42.12
C LEU A 2 -8.88 17.09 -40.64
N GLN A 3 -10.11 17.55 -40.42
CA GLN A 3 -10.92 17.39 -39.22
C GLN A 3 -11.29 15.91 -39.09
N CYS A 4 -11.28 15.35 -37.87
CA CYS A 4 -12.11 14.18 -37.58
C CYS A 4 -12.77 14.38 -36.21
N CYS A 5 -13.98 14.93 -36.28
CA CYS A 5 -14.96 14.86 -35.21
C CYS A 5 -15.56 13.46 -35.23
N ILE A 6 -15.50 12.71 -34.12
CA ILE A 6 -16.47 11.64 -33.85
C ILE A 6 -16.92 11.77 -32.40
N ASN A 7 -18.24 11.68 -32.26
CA ASN A 7 -19.08 12.06 -31.14
C ASN A 7 -18.83 11.29 -29.84
N ALA A 8 -19.14 11.99 -28.76
CA ALA A 8 -19.62 11.42 -27.53
C ALA A 8 -21.00 10.77 -27.77
N GLU A 9 -21.14 9.47 -27.54
CA GLU A 9 -22.33 8.83 -26.97
C GLU A 9 -22.07 7.33 -26.74
N GLN A 10 -22.30 6.90 -25.50
CA GLN A 10 -22.69 5.54 -25.08
C GLN A 10 -21.73 4.38 -25.40
N VAL A 11 -20.88 4.06 -24.42
CA VAL A 11 -20.60 2.66 -24.08
C VAL A 11 -20.87 2.49 -22.59
N LEU A 12 -22.08 2.04 -22.28
CA LEU A 12 -22.37 1.34 -21.04
C LEU A 12 -21.55 0.04 -21.10
N HIS A 13 -20.33 0.05 -20.60
CA HIS A 13 -19.59 -1.18 -20.36
C HIS A 13 -19.99 -1.65 -18.97
N GLU A 14 -20.74 -2.75 -18.94
CA GLU A 14 -21.00 -3.55 -17.76
C GLU A 14 -19.67 -3.77 -17.04
N MET A 15 -19.58 -3.32 -15.78
CA MET A 15 -18.42 -3.58 -14.95
C MET A 15 -18.35 -5.08 -14.70
N PRO A 16 -17.26 -5.79 -15.05
CA PRO A 16 -17.13 -7.19 -14.71
C PRO A 16 -17.19 -7.34 -13.19
N ASP A 17 -18.00 -8.28 -12.75
CA ASP A 17 -17.98 -8.78 -11.37
C ASP A 17 -16.61 -9.41 -11.12
N HIS A 18 -15.68 -8.61 -10.58
CA HIS A 18 -14.34 -9.03 -10.25
C HIS A 18 -14.40 -9.83 -8.95
N SER A 19 -14.66 -11.12 -9.08
CA SER A 19 -14.52 -12.09 -8.00
C SER A 19 -13.13 -11.94 -7.39
N HIS A 20 -13.08 -11.34 -6.20
CA HIS A 20 -11.91 -11.29 -5.36
C HIS A 20 -11.27 -12.68 -5.33
N SER A 21 -10.07 -12.81 -5.92
CA SER A 21 -9.21 -13.97 -5.66
C SER A 21 -9.13 -14.09 -4.15
N ALA A 22 -9.75 -15.14 -3.61
CA ALA A 22 -9.97 -15.31 -2.19
C ALA A 22 -8.60 -15.46 -1.51
N PHE A 23 -7.99 -14.33 -1.15
CA PHE A 23 -6.91 -14.28 -0.19
C PHE A 23 -7.43 -14.98 1.05
N VAL A 24 -6.96 -16.20 1.29
CA VAL A 24 -7.24 -16.87 2.56
C VAL A 24 -6.53 -16.02 3.61
N PRO A 25 -7.26 -15.31 4.49
CA PRO A 25 -6.60 -14.47 5.48
C PRO A 25 -5.80 -15.39 6.38
N VAL A 26 -4.47 -15.40 6.19
CA VAL A 26 -3.56 -16.11 7.07
C VAL A 26 -3.71 -15.47 8.45
N SER A 27 -4.04 -16.28 9.45
CA SER A 27 -4.11 -15.84 10.84
C SER A 27 -2.79 -15.15 11.21
N ALA A 28 -2.88 -13.94 11.78
CA ALA A 28 -1.71 -13.19 12.22
C ALA A 28 -0.79 -14.01 13.14
N ARG A 29 -1.37 -14.90 13.95
CA ARG A 29 -0.63 -15.80 14.84
C ARG A 29 0.17 -16.84 14.05
N ASP A 30 -0.43 -17.40 13.00
CA ASP A 30 0.20 -18.42 12.15
C ASP A 30 1.32 -17.80 11.33
N LEU A 31 1.13 -16.57 10.84
CA LEU A 31 2.15 -15.80 10.14
C LEU A 31 3.35 -15.53 11.05
N ILE A 32 3.13 -15.11 12.30
CA ILE A 32 4.22 -14.93 13.27
C ILE A 32 4.95 -16.26 13.54
N ALA A 33 4.21 -17.36 13.73
CA ALA A 33 4.77 -18.66 14.02
C ALA A 33 5.61 -19.22 12.85
N ALA A 34 5.12 -19.07 11.61
CA ALA A 34 5.81 -19.50 10.41
C ALA A 34 7.17 -18.80 10.21
N HIS A 35 7.30 -17.56 10.70
CA HIS A 35 8.55 -16.79 10.69
C HIS A 35 9.34 -16.90 12.01
N GLY A 36 9.10 -17.95 12.82
CA GLY A 36 9.87 -18.23 14.05
C GLY A 36 9.72 -17.17 15.16
N GLY A 37 8.68 -16.34 15.07
CA GLY A 37 8.46 -15.23 15.98
C GLY A 37 7.76 -15.61 17.27
N ARG A 38 8.05 -14.86 18.35
CA ARG A 38 7.20 -14.85 19.54
C ARG A 38 5.85 -14.20 19.20
N ILE A 39 4.77 -14.94 19.41
CA ILE A 39 3.40 -14.42 19.32
C ILE A 39 3.14 -13.49 20.50
N THR A 40 2.93 -12.20 20.22
CA THR A 40 2.59 -11.19 21.22
C THR A 40 1.32 -10.47 20.79
N ARG A 41 0.57 -9.91 21.77
CA ARG A 41 -0.67 -9.18 21.48
C ARG A 41 -0.42 -8.01 20.52
N THR A 42 0.68 -7.28 20.69
CA THR A 42 1.04 -6.16 19.80
C THR A 42 1.36 -6.63 18.39
N ARG A 43 2.16 -7.68 18.20
CA ARG A 43 2.49 -8.17 16.84
C ARG A 43 1.25 -8.66 16.10
N VAL A 44 0.36 -9.37 16.79
CA VAL A 44 -0.92 -9.81 16.24
C VAL A 44 -1.75 -8.61 15.81
N ALA A 45 -1.95 -7.64 16.71
CA ALA A 45 -2.75 -6.44 16.42
C ALA A 45 -2.16 -5.58 15.29
N VAL A 46 -0.82 -5.48 15.19
CA VAL A 46 -0.17 -4.76 14.10
C VAL A 46 -0.42 -5.46 12.76
N ILE A 47 -0.29 -6.79 12.70
CA ILE A 47 -0.58 -7.53 11.47
C ILE A 47 -2.06 -7.35 11.09
N GLU A 48 -2.99 -7.47 12.03
CA GLU A 48 -4.43 -7.28 11.79
C GLU A 48 -4.75 -5.85 11.29
N ALA A 49 -4.09 -4.83 11.84
CA ALA A 49 -4.22 -3.46 11.36
C ALA A 49 -3.71 -3.32 9.90
N LEU A 50 -2.59 -3.95 9.57
CA LEU A 50 -2.06 -3.94 8.21
C LEU A 50 -2.91 -4.77 7.23
N GLN A 51 -3.54 -5.87 7.68
CA GLN A 51 -4.46 -6.69 6.87
C GLN A 51 -5.74 -5.95 6.47
N THR A 52 -6.19 -5.04 7.33
CA THR A 52 -7.45 -4.28 7.13
C THR A 52 -7.23 -2.90 6.53
N GLY A 53 -5.98 -2.43 6.47
CA GLY A 53 -5.61 -1.17 5.83
C GLY A 53 -5.85 -1.19 4.32
N GLN A 54 -6.49 -0.14 3.79
CA GLN A 54 -6.69 0.05 2.35
C GLN A 54 -5.51 0.76 1.66
N HIS A 55 -4.51 1.15 2.44
CA HIS A 55 -3.30 1.82 2.00
C HIS A 55 -2.17 1.55 3.02
N PRO A 56 -0.90 1.83 2.66
CA PRO A 56 0.20 1.82 3.60
C PRO A 56 -0.09 2.72 4.80
N LEU A 57 0.02 2.17 6.01
CA LEU A 57 -0.29 2.86 7.26
C LEU A 57 0.96 3.47 7.87
N SER A 58 0.87 4.69 8.37
CA SER A 58 1.90 5.31 9.21
C SER A 58 1.92 4.72 10.62
N HIS A 59 2.99 4.98 11.36
CA HIS A 59 3.08 4.61 12.78
C HIS A 59 1.88 5.11 13.60
N ASP A 60 1.44 6.35 13.34
CA ASP A 60 0.37 6.99 14.09
C ASP A 60 -0.99 6.37 13.78
N GLU A 61 -1.25 6.03 12.52
CA GLU A 61 -2.46 5.30 12.11
C GLU A 61 -2.51 3.90 12.73
N ILE A 62 -1.39 3.18 12.75
CA ILE A 62 -1.31 1.86 13.40
C ILE A 62 -1.53 2.00 14.92
N GLY A 63 -0.89 2.98 15.56
CA GLY A 63 -1.10 3.26 16.98
C GLY A 63 -2.56 3.61 17.31
N ALA A 64 -3.20 4.42 16.47
CA ALA A 64 -4.62 4.75 16.59
C ALA A 64 -5.51 3.51 16.45
N ALA A 65 -5.24 2.63 15.48
CA ALA A 65 -5.97 1.38 15.30
C ALA A 65 -5.84 0.45 16.51
N LEU A 66 -4.63 0.30 17.06
CA LEU A 66 -4.39 -0.49 18.28
C LEU A 66 -5.12 0.09 19.49
N ASN A 67 -5.13 1.41 19.65
CA ASN A 67 -5.87 2.09 20.72
C ASN A 67 -7.38 1.86 20.60
N ALA A 68 -7.93 1.97 19.38
CA ALA A 68 -9.35 1.70 19.12
C ALA A 68 -9.72 0.24 19.45
N ALA A 69 -8.80 -0.71 19.25
CA ALA A 69 -8.97 -2.11 19.61
C ALA A 69 -8.67 -2.42 21.10
N GLY A 70 -8.40 -1.41 21.94
CA GLY A 70 -8.11 -1.60 23.37
C GLY A 70 -6.81 -2.37 23.65
N ILE A 71 -5.84 -2.27 22.74
CA ILE A 71 -4.52 -2.90 22.86
C ILE A 71 -3.56 -1.91 23.53
N ALA A 72 -3.21 -2.16 24.79
CA ALA A 72 -2.20 -1.38 25.48
C ALA A 72 -0.83 -1.54 24.79
N HIS A 73 -0.21 -0.42 24.43
CA HIS A 73 1.11 -0.37 23.82
C HIS A 73 1.78 0.98 24.11
N ASP A 74 3.10 1.00 24.10
CA ASP A 74 3.89 2.23 24.03
C ASP A 74 4.54 2.34 22.64
N ARG A 75 5.09 3.52 22.34
CA ARG A 75 5.72 3.81 21.04
C ARG A 75 6.91 2.90 20.74
N VAL A 76 7.74 2.60 21.74
CA VAL A 76 8.93 1.74 21.60
C VAL A 76 8.51 0.31 21.27
N THR A 77 7.47 -0.19 21.93
CA THR A 77 6.91 -1.52 21.71
C THR A 77 6.29 -1.64 20.32
N LEU A 78 5.54 -0.63 19.87
CA LEU A 78 5.02 -0.59 18.49
C LEU A 78 6.14 -0.60 17.45
N TYR A 79 7.16 0.24 17.64
CA TYR A 79 8.25 0.37 16.67
C TYR A 79 9.05 -0.95 16.58
N ARG A 80 9.37 -1.57 17.72
CA ARG A 80 10.02 -2.90 17.75
C ARG A 80 9.17 -4.01 17.11
N ALA A 81 7.84 -3.91 17.20
CA ALA A 81 6.97 -4.86 16.53
C ALA A 81 7.06 -4.68 15.00
N LEU A 82 7.00 -3.44 14.51
CA LEU A 82 7.11 -3.12 13.09
C LEU A 82 8.48 -3.47 12.51
N ASP A 83 9.57 -3.08 13.19
CA ASP A 83 10.93 -3.41 12.78
C ASP A 83 11.11 -4.92 12.64
N TRP A 84 10.62 -5.69 13.61
CA TRP A 84 10.67 -7.14 13.54
C TRP A 84 9.86 -7.70 12.36
N LEU A 85 8.66 -7.19 12.08
CA LEU A 85 7.86 -7.63 10.92
C LEU A 85 8.57 -7.34 9.60
N VAL A 86 9.25 -6.19 9.49
CA VAL A 86 10.05 -5.82 8.31
C VAL A 86 11.27 -6.74 8.17
N GLU A 87 12.00 -6.98 9.26
CA GLU A 87 13.16 -7.89 9.28
C GLU A 87 12.77 -9.33 8.88
N GLN A 88 11.58 -9.78 9.26
CA GLN A 88 11.08 -11.11 8.89
C GLN A 88 10.49 -11.18 7.47
N GLY A 89 10.42 -10.06 6.75
CA GLY A 89 9.77 -9.99 5.43
C GLY A 89 8.25 -10.18 5.48
N ILE A 90 7.62 -10.00 6.64
CA ILE A 90 6.16 -10.06 6.83
C ILE A 90 5.51 -8.75 6.37
N ALA A 91 6.19 -7.64 6.64
CA ALA A 91 5.77 -6.30 6.24
C ALA A 91 6.86 -5.63 5.41
N GLN A 92 6.49 -4.64 4.62
CA GLN A 92 7.42 -3.76 3.94
C GLN A 92 7.26 -2.32 4.38
N ARG A 93 8.37 -1.58 4.38
CA ARG A 93 8.41 -0.16 4.70
C ARG A 93 8.50 0.66 3.41
N ILE A 94 7.60 1.59 3.26
CA ILE A 94 7.48 2.48 2.09
C ILE A 94 7.80 3.90 2.56
N ALA A 95 8.63 4.59 1.78
CA ALA A 95 8.88 6.00 2.00
C ALA A 95 7.60 6.78 1.69
N GLY A 96 7.01 7.42 2.71
CA GLY A 96 5.96 8.41 2.49
C GLY A 96 6.52 9.82 2.32
N GLY A 97 5.63 10.76 2.03
CA GLY A 97 5.91 12.20 2.07
C GLY A 97 6.48 12.64 3.42
N GLU A 98 6.97 13.88 3.52
CA GLU A 98 7.55 14.51 4.73
C GLU A 98 8.32 13.56 5.69
N ARG A 99 9.07 12.59 5.15
CA ARG A 99 9.93 11.65 5.91
C ARG A 99 9.17 10.70 6.86
N ALA A 100 7.86 10.52 6.69
CA ALA A 100 7.10 9.55 7.46
C ALA A 100 7.13 8.17 6.77
N TRP A 101 7.63 7.16 7.49
CA TRP A 101 7.55 5.77 7.03
C TRP A 101 6.13 5.25 7.12
N ARG A 102 5.72 4.53 6.07
CA ARG A 102 4.47 3.78 6.02
C ARG A 102 4.76 2.30 5.86
N PHE A 103 3.81 1.49 6.28
CA PHE A 103 3.93 0.04 6.35
C PHE A 103 2.72 -0.62 5.74
N GLU A 104 2.95 -1.70 5.03
CA GLU A 104 1.92 -2.62 4.55
C GLU A 104 2.42 -4.05 4.66
N LEU A 105 1.51 -5.02 4.59
CA LEU A 105 1.91 -6.42 4.52
C LEU A 105 2.64 -6.69 3.21
N GLN A 106 3.59 -7.61 3.28
CA GLN A 106 4.24 -8.12 2.08
C GLN A 106 3.25 -9.02 1.35
N SER A 107 2.81 -8.61 0.16
CA SER A 107 1.97 -9.44 -0.69
C SER A 107 2.82 -10.58 -1.28
N GLY A 108 2.51 -11.81 -0.88
CA GLY A 108 3.08 -13.01 -1.49
C GLY A 108 2.42 -13.28 -2.85
N GLY A 109 3.13 -13.03 -3.95
CA GLY A 109 2.67 -13.31 -5.31
C GLY A 109 2.88 -12.15 -6.28
N ASP A 110 2.60 -12.36 -7.56
CA ASP A 110 2.75 -11.37 -8.65
C ASP A 110 1.68 -10.26 -8.61
N HIS A 111 1.00 -10.09 -7.46
CA HIS A 111 0.12 -8.96 -7.19
C HIS A 111 0.97 -7.70 -7.04
N ARG A 112 1.28 -7.12 -8.20
CA ARG A 112 2.02 -5.86 -8.33
C ARG A 112 0.99 -4.73 -8.33
N HIS A 113 0.77 -4.09 -7.19
CA HIS A 113 0.12 -2.78 -7.14
C HIS A 113 1.16 -1.67 -7.27
N ALA A 114 0.73 -0.51 -7.77
CA ALA A 114 1.55 0.70 -7.73
C ALA A 114 1.07 1.60 -6.59
N HIS A 115 1.97 2.45 -6.10
CA HIS A 115 1.62 3.51 -5.17
C HIS A 115 1.49 4.83 -5.91
N PHE A 116 0.38 5.53 -5.74
CA PHE A 116 0.27 6.94 -6.12
C PHE A 116 0.55 7.83 -4.92
N HIS A 117 1.50 8.74 -5.06
CA HIS A 117 1.89 9.71 -4.05
C HIS A 117 1.41 11.11 -4.46
N CYS A 118 0.57 11.72 -3.63
CA CYS A 118 0.18 13.12 -3.82
C CYS A 118 1.29 14.05 -3.31
N ASP A 119 1.92 14.80 -4.19
CA ASP A 119 3.02 15.72 -3.85
C ASP A 119 2.54 16.96 -3.08
N ARG A 120 1.23 17.18 -2.96
CA ARG A 120 0.65 18.34 -2.26
C ARG A 120 0.21 18.04 -0.83
N CYS A 121 -0.43 16.89 -0.60
CA CYS A 121 -0.94 16.51 0.72
C CYS A 121 -0.23 15.29 1.32
N GLY A 122 0.66 14.63 0.57
CA GLY A 122 1.37 13.44 1.03
C GLY A 122 0.52 12.17 1.13
N GLN A 123 -0.73 12.21 0.64
CA GLN A 123 -1.60 11.03 0.59
C GLN A 123 -1.00 9.95 -0.32
N ILE A 124 -1.09 8.69 0.12
CA ILE A 124 -0.73 7.51 -0.67
C ILE A 124 -2.00 6.72 -0.99
N LEU A 125 -2.16 6.34 -2.26
CA LEU A 125 -3.22 5.46 -2.71
C LEU A 125 -2.62 4.22 -3.37
N CYS A 126 -3.13 3.03 -3.05
CA CYS A 126 -2.80 1.82 -3.82
C CYS A 126 -3.59 1.81 -5.12
N LEU A 127 -2.89 1.53 -6.22
CA LEU A 127 -3.48 1.29 -7.53
C LEU A 127 -3.33 -0.20 -7.84
N GLU A 128 -4.46 -0.91 -7.89
CA GLU A 128 -4.51 -2.32 -8.23
C GLU A 128 -4.40 -2.53 -9.75
N ASP A 129 -4.06 -3.76 -10.16
CA ASP A 129 -4.02 -4.21 -11.56
C ASP A 129 -3.17 -3.36 -12.52
N VAL A 130 -2.10 -2.75 -12.00
CA VAL A 130 -1.18 -1.97 -12.84
C VAL A 130 -0.39 -2.93 -13.73
N PRO A 131 -0.37 -2.72 -15.06
CA PRO A 131 0.27 -3.66 -15.97
C PRO A 131 1.72 -3.90 -15.57
N ALA A 132 2.09 -5.18 -15.49
CA ALA A 132 3.47 -5.56 -15.26
C ALA A 132 4.35 -4.93 -16.35
N THR A 133 5.13 -3.92 -15.98
CA THR A 133 6.19 -3.45 -16.87
C THR A 133 7.18 -4.60 -17.05
N ALA A 134 7.61 -4.87 -18.28
CA ALA A 134 8.68 -5.81 -18.56
C ALA A 134 9.86 -5.52 -17.63
N ALA A 135 10.43 -6.56 -17.01
CA ALA A 135 11.58 -6.40 -16.14
C ALA A 135 12.69 -5.67 -16.92
N PRO A 136 13.30 -4.62 -16.34
CA PRO A 136 14.35 -3.89 -17.03
C PRO A 136 15.52 -4.82 -17.33
N VAL A 137 16.16 -4.65 -18.49
CA VAL A 137 17.43 -5.34 -18.77
C VAL A 137 18.47 -4.80 -17.80
N LEU A 138 18.93 -5.66 -16.90
CA LEU A 138 19.97 -5.31 -15.94
C LEU A 138 21.37 -5.51 -16.54
N PRO A 139 22.36 -4.66 -16.19
CA PRO A 139 23.75 -4.90 -16.56
C PRO A 139 24.29 -6.23 -16.01
N ALA A 140 25.33 -6.77 -16.64
CA ALA A 140 25.95 -8.01 -16.18
C ALA A 140 26.42 -7.90 -14.72
N GLY A 141 26.09 -8.92 -13.91
CA GLY A 141 26.44 -8.99 -12.49
C GLY A 141 25.44 -8.34 -11.53
N PHE A 142 24.32 -7.81 -12.01
CA PHE A 142 23.25 -7.25 -11.17
C PHE A 142 22.17 -8.29 -10.90
N GLU A 143 21.68 -8.35 -9.67
CA GLU A 143 20.57 -9.20 -9.25
C GLU A 143 19.39 -8.33 -8.80
N LEU A 144 18.20 -8.54 -9.40
CA LEU A 144 16.98 -7.83 -9.03
C LEU A 144 16.35 -8.47 -7.80
N ALA A 145 16.42 -7.83 -6.64
CA ALA A 145 15.74 -8.30 -5.44
C ALA A 145 14.25 -7.89 -5.38
N ARG A 146 13.92 -6.67 -5.83
CA ARG A 146 12.57 -6.09 -5.78
C ARG A 146 12.41 -4.98 -6.82
N SER A 147 11.20 -4.80 -7.33
CA SER A 147 10.80 -3.66 -8.16
C SER A 147 9.47 -3.08 -7.66
N GLU A 148 9.39 -1.77 -7.49
CA GLU A 148 8.19 -1.05 -7.07
C GLU A 148 7.91 0.08 -8.07
N LEU A 149 6.63 0.28 -8.42
CA LEU A 149 6.20 1.42 -9.23
C LEU A 149 5.52 2.45 -8.33
N VAL A 150 6.11 3.65 -8.28
CA VAL A 150 5.54 4.80 -7.57
C VAL A 150 5.24 5.91 -8.58
N LEU A 151 3.99 6.34 -8.62
CA LEU A 151 3.50 7.45 -9.43
C LEU A 151 3.39 8.70 -8.56
N HIS A 152 3.74 9.86 -9.10
CA HIS A 152 3.71 11.13 -8.39
C HIS A 152 2.76 12.12 -9.08
N GLY A 153 2.02 12.92 -8.30
CA GLY A 153 1.11 13.92 -8.85
C GLY A 153 0.23 14.60 -7.80
N ALA A 154 -0.96 15.05 -8.21
CA ALA A 154 -1.98 15.59 -7.30
C ALA A 154 -3.16 14.63 -7.20
N CYS A 155 -3.62 14.33 -5.96
CA CYS A 155 -4.85 13.56 -5.76
C CYS A 155 -6.08 14.35 -6.25
N ALA A 156 -7.23 13.67 -6.36
CA ALA A 156 -8.46 14.29 -6.88
C ALA A 156 -8.86 15.55 -6.11
N ASP A 157 -8.70 15.56 -4.78
CA ASP A 157 -9.03 16.73 -3.94
C ASP A 157 -8.08 17.90 -4.21
N CYS A 158 -6.78 17.60 -4.22
CA CYS A 158 -5.73 18.57 -4.49
C CYS A 158 -5.79 19.14 -5.91
N GLY A 159 -6.14 18.32 -6.90
CA GLY A 159 -6.32 18.75 -8.30
C GLY A 159 -7.45 19.76 -8.44
N ARG A 160 -8.60 19.52 -7.79
CA ARG A 160 -9.77 20.42 -7.82
C ARG A 160 -9.55 21.75 -7.10
N GLN A 161 -8.65 21.81 -6.12
CA GLN A 161 -8.33 23.05 -5.39
C GLN A 161 -7.62 24.11 -6.26
N ASN A 162 -6.94 23.70 -7.35
CA ASN A 162 -6.34 24.65 -8.29
C ASN A 162 -7.37 25.34 -9.21
N ASP A 163 -8.55 24.75 -9.43
CA ASP A 163 -9.56 25.32 -10.34
C ASP A 163 -10.39 26.43 -9.68
N GLN A 164 -10.31 26.59 -8.36
CA GLN A 164 -11.12 27.57 -7.60
C GLN A 164 -10.39 28.86 -7.25
N THR A 165 -9.07 28.96 -7.50
CA THR A 165 -8.27 30.17 -7.20
C THR A 165 -8.14 31.10 -8.42
N GLY A 166 -8.80 30.76 -9.54
CA GLY A 166 -8.72 31.49 -10.81
C GLY A 166 -10.03 32.14 -11.28
N LYS A 167 -11.02 32.37 -10.40
CA LYS A 167 -12.26 33.09 -10.74
C LYS A 167 -12.48 34.30 -9.85
#